data_AF-A0A560JR30-F1
#
_entry.id   AF-A0A560JR30-F1
#
_cell.length_a   1.000
_cell.length_b   1.000
_cell.length_c   1.000
_cell.angle_alpha   90.00
_cell.angle_beta   90.00
_cell.angle_gamma   90.00
#
_symmetry.space_group_name_H-M   'P 1'
#
loop_
_entity.id
_entity.type
_entity.pdbx_description
1 polymer ?
#
loop_
_entity_poly.entity_id
_entity_poly.type
_entity_poly.pdbx_seq_one_letter_code
_entity_poly.pdbx_strand_id
1 'polypeptide(L)'
;MAVLAVSLSVPLQALLDEFTKQAPPQQAAQVTDAITASPSLAAELSALAANGLLKGFEIDTAGRLNQFGAGARDGKILFTPTFLGDVANTRPFDVVEADSIRPNNTTFVLGHLAAHAKTPSPEPRAPDGTARDLPTFIMLKMTDEATADLQGWNDVVEAAQMANGGKALTVPQVGYLMMSLRYRAVFFNAMRSQERKITFAPDGRIDPTPDNILALGTALAKTNVFDFD
;
A
#
# COMPACT_ATOMS: atom_id res chain seq x y z
N MET A 1 -5.64 26.33 12.76
CA MET A 1 -6.28 25.02 13.03
C MET A 1 -5.19 24.07 13.44
N ALA A 2 -5.28 23.47 14.62
CA ALA A 2 -4.33 22.46 15.05
C ALA A 2 -4.60 21.17 14.27
N VAL A 3 -3.60 20.69 13.54
CA VAL A 3 -3.62 19.32 13.00
C VAL A 3 -3.58 18.41 14.22
N LEU A 4 -4.63 17.62 14.44
CA LEU A 4 -4.61 16.58 15.47
C LEU A 4 -3.45 15.64 15.12
N ALA A 5 -2.46 15.55 16.02
CA ALA A 5 -1.35 14.62 15.83
C ALA A 5 -1.91 13.19 15.76
N VAL A 6 -1.54 12.44 14.73
CA VAL A 6 -1.90 11.03 14.62
C VAL A 6 -1.23 10.29 15.77
N SER A 7 -2.02 9.74 16.69
CA SER A 7 -1.50 8.98 17.82
C SER A 7 -1.23 7.55 17.39
N LEU A 8 0.02 7.12 17.46
CA LEU A 8 0.41 5.72 17.27
C LEU A 8 0.18 4.93 18.56
N SER A 9 -0.07 3.62 18.44
CA SER A 9 -0.11 2.75 19.62
C SER A 9 1.28 2.57 20.23
N VAL A 10 1.36 2.32 21.54
CA VAL A 10 2.63 2.05 22.23
C VAL A 10 3.41 0.89 21.56
N PRO A 11 2.78 -0.25 21.18
CA PRO A 11 3.46 -1.30 20.43
C PRO A 11 4.05 -0.81 19.10
N LEU A 12 3.28 -0.07 18.29
CA LEU A 12 3.78 0.42 17.01
C LEU A 12 4.94 1.41 17.19
N GLN A 13 4.85 2.31 18.17
CA GLN A 13 5.93 3.24 18.50
C GLN A 13 7.21 2.49 18.87
N ALA A 14 7.11 1.44 19.69
CA ALA A 14 8.28 0.63 20.07
C ALA A 14 8.94 -0.06 18.85
N LEU A 15 8.14 -0.51 17.88
CA LEU A 15 8.65 -1.10 16.63
C LEU A 15 9.38 -0.05 15.76
N LEU A 16 8.85 1.17 15.69
CA LEU A 16 9.48 2.28 14.95
C LEU A 16 10.76 2.78 15.63
N ASP A 17 10.76 2.82 16.97
CA ASP A 17 11.95 3.17 17.75
C ASP A 17 13.07 2.15 17.52
N GLU A 18 12.72 0.86 17.46
CA GLU A 18 13.70 -0.19 17.13
C GLU A 18 14.20 -0.07 15.68
N PHE A 19 13.30 0.17 14.72
CA PHE A 19 13.68 0.41 13.33
C PHE A 19 14.63 1.60 13.20
N THR A 20 14.39 2.68 13.95
CA THR A 20 15.22 3.89 13.94
C THR A 20 16.66 3.64 14.42
N LYS A 21 16.88 2.65 15.29
CA LYS A 21 18.23 2.29 15.75
C LYS A 21 19.06 1.59 14.68
N GLN A 22 18.42 0.90 13.74
CA GLN A 22 19.10 0.07 12.73
C GLN A 22 19.07 0.65 11.31
N ALA A 23 18.07 1.48 10.99
CA ALA A 23 17.91 2.04 9.66
C ALA A 23 18.65 3.39 9.50
N PRO A 24 19.09 3.75 8.28
CA PRO A 24 19.54 5.11 7.98
C PRO A 24 18.49 6.15 8.42
N PRO A 25 18.88 7.28 9.05
CA PRO A 25 17.93 8.24 9.62
C PRO A 25 16.87 8.75 8.65
N GLN A 26 17.24 8.96 7.39
CA GLN A 26 16.32 9.40 6.33
C GLN A 26 15.26 8.34 6.01
N GLN A 27 15.63 7.05 6.02
CA GLN A 27 14.71 5.95 5.77
C GLN A 27 13.76 5.73 6.95
N ALA A 28 14.27 5.83 8.18
CA ALA A 28 13.45 5.78 9.38
C ALA A 28 12.41 6.92 9.41
N ALA A 29 12.83 8.15 9.12
CA ALA A 29 11.94 9.30 9.02
C ALA A 29 10.89 9.10 7.93
N GLN A 30 11.29 8.65 6.73
CA GLN A 30 10.38 8.40 5.62
C GLN A 30 9.27 7.40 5.97
N VAL A 31 9.60 6.31 6.67
CA VAL A 31 8.60 5.32 7.11
C VAL A 31 7.65 5.95 8.13
N THR A 32 8.17 6.61 9.17
CA THR A 32 7.33 7.26 10.19
C THR A 32 6.42 8.35 9.59
N ASP A 33 6.95 9.17 8.70
CA ASP A 33 6.20 10.23 8.00
C ASP A 33 5.10 9.63 7.12
N ALA A 34 5.39 8.53 6.42
CA ALA A 34 4.41 7.85 5.56
C ALA A 34 3.27 7.21 6.36
N ILE A 35 3.56 6.65 7.54
CA ILE A 35 2.55 6.11 8.46
C ILE A 35 1.66 7.24 8.98
N THR A 36 2.28 8.31 9.47
CA THR A 36 1.54 9.42 10.10
C THR A 36 0.81 10.31 9.10
N ALA A 37 1.15 10.24 7.81
CA ALA A 37 0.42 10.92 6.75
C ALA A 37 -1.03 10.40 6.57
N SER A 38 -1.29 9.11 6.86
CA SER A 38 -2.61 8.48 6.75
C SER A 38 -3.08 7.96 8.11
N PRO A 39 -4.08 8.62 8.76
CA PRO A 39 -4.68 8.13 10.00
C PRO A 39 -5.19 6.68 9.93
N SER A 40 -5.75 6.25 8.81
CA SER A 40 -6.22 4.88 8.58
C SER A 40 -5.06 3.89 8.57
N LEU A 41 -3.97 4.18 7.84
CA LEU A 41 -2.76 3.37 7.85
C LEU A 41 -2.15 3.27 9.26
N ALA A 42 -2.04 4.40 9.97
CA ALA A 42 -1.53 4.44 11.32
C ALA A 42 -2.38 3.60 12.29
N ALA A 43 -3.70 3.64 12.17
CA ALA A 43 -4.61 2.82 12.96
C ALA A 43 -4.47 1.33 12.64
N GLU A 44 -4.38 0.97 11.36
CA GLU A 44 -4.23 -0.42 10.91
C GLU A 44 -2.89 -1.02 11.40
N LEU A 45 -1.77 -0.35 11.16
CA LEU A 45 -0.46 -0.79 11.66
C LEU A 45 -0.41 -0.83 13.19
N SER A 46 -1.11 0.09 13.86
CA SER A 46 -1.25 0.08 15.32
C SER A 46 -1.99 -1.14 15.83
N ALA A 47 -3.06 -1.55 15.13
CA ALA A 47 -3.82 -2.75 15.45
C ALA A 47 -2.99 -4.02 15.19
N LEU A 48 -2.27 -4.08 14.07
CA LEU A 48 -1.37 -5.18 13.72
C LEU A 48 -0.21 -5.32 14.72
N ALA A 49 0.33 -4.20 15.22
CA ALA A 49 1.36 -4.26 16.26
C ALA A 49 0.76 -4.74 17.59
N ALA A 50 -0.42 -4.24 17.95
CA ALA A 50 -1.08 -4.59 19.22
C ALA A 50 -1.52 -6.06 19.29
N ASN A 51 -1.90 -6.66 18.17
CA ASN A 51 -2.28 -8.07 18.10
C ASN A 51 -1.09 -9.02 17.80
N GLY A 52 0.13 -8.49 17.66
CA GLY A 52 1.35 -9.26 17.43
C GLY A 52 1.52 -9.80 16.00
N LEU A 53 0.68 -9.38 15.05
CA LEU A 53 0.83 -9.70 13.64
C LEU A 53 1.95 -8.90 12.99
N LEU A 54 2.16 -7.65 13.41
CA LEU A 54 3.33 -6.84 13.08
C LEU A 54 4.33 -6.87 14.24
N LYS A 55 5.55 -7.27 13.93
CA LYS A 55 6.68 -7.48 14.85
C LYS A 55 7.87 -6.58 14.56
N GLY A 56 7.84 -5.81 13.47
CA GLY A 56 8.86 -4.81 13.20
C GLY A 56 8.98 -4.40 11.74
N PHE A 57 9.93 -3.48 11.52
CA PHE A 57 10.39 -3.04 10.20
C PHE A 57 11.88 -3.33 10.10
N GLU A 58 12.38 -3.67 8.92
CA GLU A 58 13.80 -4.00 8.75
C GLU A 58 14.30 -3.68 7.33
N ILE A 59 15.57 -3.25 7.24
CA ILE A 59 16.29 -3.17 5.97
C ILE A 59 16.92 -4.53 5.70
N ASP A 60 16.39 -5.24 4.71
CA ASP A 60 16.86 -6.56 4.33
C ASP A 60 18.16 -6.47 3.53
N THR A 61 19.27 -6.54 4.25
CA THR A 61 20.63 -6.61 3.68
C THR A 61 21.03 -8.01 3.23
N ALA A 62 20.25 -9.03 3.60
CA ALA A 62 20.52 -10.42 3.27
C ALA A 62 20.00 -10.84 1.88
N GLY A 63 19.30 -9.94 1.16
CA GLY A 63 18.78 -10.20 -0.18
C GLY A 63 17.70 -11.29 -0.22
N ARG A 64 16.91 -11.38 0.85
CA ARG A 64 15.78 -12.32 1.00
C ARG A 64 14.53 -11.83 0.27
N LEU A 65 14.47 -10.54 -0.06
CA LEU A 65 13.41 -9.94 -0.86
C LEU A 65 13.65 -10.12 -2.35
N ASN A 66 12.56 -10.32 -3.08
CA ASN A 66 12.58 -10.48 -4.52
C ASN A 66 12.61 -9.12 -5.27
N GLN A 67 12.43 -9.17 -6.60
CA GLN A 67 12.67 -8.09 -7.57
C GLN A 67 12.02 -6.72 -7.30
N PHE A 68 10.98 -6.58 -6.47
CA PHE A 68 10.37 -5.27 -6.21
C PHE A 68 10.75 -4.63 -4.87
N GLY A 69 11.63 -5.25 -4.09
CA GLY A 69 12.41 -4.54 -3.09
C GLY A 69 11.71 -4.20 -1.77
N ALA A 70 10.48 -4.66 -1.54
CA ALA A 70 9.80 -4.64 -0.24
C ALA A 70 8.85 -5.84 -0.09
N GLY A 71 8.52 -6.23 1.14
CA GLY A 71 7.62 -7.36 1.39
C GLY A 71 7.25 -7.52 2.86
N ALA A 72 6.32 -8.42 3.16
CA ALA A 72 5.96 -8.82 4.53
C ALA A 72 6.38 -10.28 4.77
N ARG A 73 7.20 -10.53 5.79
CA ARG A 73 7.65 -11.89 6.16
C ARG A 73 7.85 -12.02 7.67
N ASP A 74 7.39 -13.13 8.24
CA ASP A 74 7.50 -13.44 9.68
C ASP A 74 6.92 -12.36 10.62
N GLY A 75 5.93 -11.62 10.11
CA GLY A 75 5.34 -10.46 10.80
C GLY A 75 6.18 -9.19 10.71
N LYS A 76 7.20 -9.12 9.85
CA LYS A 76 7.97 -7.90 9.62
C LYS A 76 7.69 -7.32 8.25
N ILE A 77 7.67 -6.00 8.16
CA ILE A 77 7.76 -5.28 6.89
C ILE A 77 9.23 -5.07 6.56
N LEU A 78 9.66 -5.54 5.40
CA LEU A 78 11.04 -5.54 4.96
C LEU A 78 11.22 -4.61 3.77
N PHE A 79 12.35 -3.93 3.70
CA PHE A 79 12.76 -3.12 2.55
C PHE A 79 14.18 -3.48 2.12
N THR A 80 14.45 -3.58 0.83
CA THR A 80 15.83 -3.64 0.34
C THR A 80 16.53 -2.30 0.57
N PRO A 81 17.87 -2.25 0.62
CA PRO A 81 18.60 -1.05 1.03
C PRO A 81 18.31 0.21 0.20
N THR A 82 18.01 0.08 -1.09
CA THR A 82 17.75 1.23 -1.98
C THR A 82 16.27 1.57 -2.11
N PHE A 83 15.37 0.64 -1.77
CA PHE A 83 13.97 0.72 -2.14
C PHE A 83 13.27 1.98 -1.65
N LEU A 84 13.45 2.37 -0.40
CA LEU A 84 12.81 3.56 0.16
C LEU A 84 13.25 4.84 -0.59
N GLY A 85 14.53 4.95 -0.94
CA GLY A 85 15.03 6.03 -1.77
C GLY A 85 14.43 6.03 -3.18
N ASP A 86 14.32 4.85 -3.79
CA ASP A 86 13.72 4.69 -5.12
C ASP A 86 12.23 5.06 -5.11
N VAL A 87 11.47 4.63 -4.09
CA VAL A 87 10.04 4.93 -3.91
C VAL A 87 9.78 6.41 -3.68
N ALA A 88 10.63 7.10 -2.91
CA ALA A 88 10.50 8.54 -2.67
C ALA A 88 10.68 9.37 -3.95
N ASN A 89 11.59 8.93 -4.82
CA ASN A 89 12.01 9.69 -6.00
C ASN A 89 11.26 9.32 -7.28
N THR A 90 10.68 8.11 -7.36
CA THR A 90 10.03 7.63 -8.58
C THR A 90 8.64 8.24 -8.74
N ARG A 91 8.52 9.13 -9.73
CA ARG A 91 7.24 9.65 -10.23
C ARG A 91 7.26 9.54 -11.74
N PRO A 92 6.47 8.65 -12.33
CA PRO A 92 6.62 8.50 -13.78
C PRO A 92 5.93 9.63 -14.58
N PHE A 93 5.09 10.43 -13.93
CA PHE A 93 4.74 11.78 -14.38
C PHE A 93 4.92 12.74 -13.21
N ASP A 94 5.69 13.82 -13.39
CA ASP A 94 5.79 14.89 -12.40
C ASP A 94 4.77 15.97 -12.79
N VAL A 95 3.52 15.76 -12.36
CA VAL A 95 2.45 16.72 -12.62
C VAL A 95 2.62 17.90 -11.67
N VAL A 96 2.92 19.08 -12.22
CA VAL A 96 3.14 20.31 -11.44
C VAL A 96 2.08 21.33 -11.83
N GLU A 97 0.90 21.16 -11.25
CA GLU A 97 -0.20 22.13 -11.34
C GLU A 97 -0.36 22.86 -10.01
N ALA A 98 -0.94 24.06 -10.03
CA ALA A 98 -0.99 24.95 -8.86
C ALA A 98 -1.69 24.33 -7.62
N ASP A 99 -2.60 23.38 -7.84
CA ASP A 99 -3.36 22.66 -6.81
C ASP A 99 -3.00 21.17 -6.72
N SER A 100 -1.95 20.73 -7.42
CA SER A 100 -1.52 19.33 -7.43
C SER A 100 -0.98 18.90 -6.07
N ILE A 101 -1.36 17.69 -5.66
CA ILE A 101 -0.88 17.04 -4.42
C ILE A 101 -0.04 15.84 -4.82
N ARG A 102 1.16 15.76 -4.26
CA ARG A 102 2.09 14.67 -4.56
C ARG A 102 1.64 13.40 -3.84
N PRO A 103 1.65 12.24 -4.51
CA PRO A 103 1.36 10.97 -3.85
C PRO A 103 2.50 10.60 -2.92
N ASN A 104 2.15 10.07 -1.75
CA ASN A 104 3.11 9.41 -0.88
C ASN A 104 3.22 7.93 -1.28
N ASN A 105 4.16 7.61 -2.18
CA ASN A 105 4.34 6.23 -2.64
C ASN A 105 4.73 5.28 -1.48
N THR A 106 5.36 5.77 -0.40
CA THR A 106 5.67 4.93 0.76
C THR A 106 4.41 4.61 1.56
N THR A 107 3.47 5.55 1.68
CA THR A 107 2.14 5.27 2.26
C THR A 107 1.42 4.18 1.46
N PHE A 108 1.49 4.21 0.12
CA PHE A 108 0.93 3.13 -0.71
C PHE A 108 1.50 1.76 -0.34
N VAL A 109 2.84 1.66 -0.31
CA VAL A 109 3.54 0.39 -0.03
C VAL A 109 3.21 -0.11 1.36
N LEU A 110 3.22 0.77 2.36
CA LEU A 110 2.91 0.40 3.74
C LEU A 110 1.46 -0.07 3.88
N GLY A 111 0.50 0.59 3.24
CA GLY A 111 -0.91 0.16 3.21
C GLY A 111 -1.09 -1.19 2.54
N HIS A 112 -0.45 -1.39 1.39
CA HIS A 112 -0.45 -2.67 0.68
C HIS A 112 0.15 -3.79 1.54
N LEU A 113 1.32 -3.57 2.17
CA LEU A 113 1.95 -4.57 3.03
C LEU A 113 1.22 -4.79 4.37
N ALA A 114 0.51 -3.78 4.88
CA ALA A 114 -0.35 -3.94 6.05
C ALA A 114 -1.53 -4.88 5.75
N ALA A 115 -2.10 -4.82 4.54
CA ALA A 115 -3.15 -5.75 4.11
C ALA A 115 -2.67 -7.21 4.15
N HIS A 116 -1.46 -7.46 3.62
CA HIS A 116 -0.80 -8.78 3.65
C HIS A 116 -0.41 -9.22 5.07
N ALA A 117 -0.04 -8.29 5.94
CA ALA A 117 0.24 -8.61 7.35
C ALA A 117 -1.04 -8.99 8.14
N LYS A 118 -2.21 -8.48 7.71
CA LYS A 118 -3.50 -8.74 8.35
C LYS A 118 -4.07 -10.11 8.00
N THR A 119 -3.95 -10.50 6.73
CA THR A 119 -4.58 -11.69 6.18
C THR A 119 -3.49 -12.62 5.64
N PRO A 120 -3.39 -13.88 6.12
CA PRO A 120 -2.43 -14.81 5.56
C PRO A 120 -2.68 -14.99 4.07
N SER A 121 -1.62 -14.89 3.26
CA SER A 121 -1.72 -15.09 1.83
C SER A 121 -2.35 -16.46 1.51
N PRO A 122 -3.16 -16.55 0.45
CA PRO A 122 -3.72 -17.82 0.01
C PRO A 122 -2.61 -18.87 -0.23
N GLU A 123 -2.82 -20.06 0.30
CA GLU A 123 -1.91 -21.20 0.10
C GLU A 123 -2.36 -22.09 -1.08
N PRO A 124 -1.44 -22.78 -1.78
CA PRO A 124 -1.77 -23.71 -2.86
C PRO A 124 -2.66 -24.88 -2.43
N ARG A 125 -2.74 -25.15 -1.13
CA ARG A 125 -3.64 -26.16 -0.54
C ARG A 125 -4.74 -25.47 0.25
N ALA A 126 -5.93 -26.04 0.20
CA ALA A 126 -7.04 -25.63 1.07
C ALA A 126 -6.79 -26.09 2.52
N PRO A 127 -7.54 -25.55 3.51
CA PRO A 127 -7.36 -25.92 4.92
C PRO A 127 -7.56 -27.41 5.23
N ASP A 128 -8.28 -28.14 4.38
CA ASP A 128 -8.47 -29.59 4.47
C ASP A 128 -7.31 -30.41 3.85
N GLY A 129 -6.26 -29.73 3.37
CA GLY A 129 -5.08 -30.32 2.75
C GLY A 129 -5.24 -30.65 1.26
N THR A 130 -6.42 -30.44 0.67
CA THR A 130 -6.64 -30.67 -0.76
C THR A 130 -5.89 -29.64 -1.60
N ALA A 131 -5.28 -30.09 -2.70
CA ALA A 131 -4.62 -29.19 -3.64
C ALA A 131 -5.69 -28.35 -4.36
N ARG A 132 -5.51 -27.03 -4.39
CA ARG A 132 -6.33 -26.16 -5.23
C ARG A 132 -5.90 -26.32 -6.68
N ASP A 133 -6.84 -26.28 -7.61
CA ASP A 133 -6.48 -26.14 -9.01
C ASP A 133 -5.81 -24.78 -9.26
N LEU A 134 -4.91 -24.74 -10.25
CA LEU A 134 -4.11 -23.55 -10.56
C LEU A 134 -4.98 -22.31 -10.84
N PRO A 135 -6.07 -22.38 -11.64
CA PRO A 135 -6.97 -21.24 -11.82
C PRO A 135 -7.56 -20.69 -10.52
N THR A 136 -8.05 -21.56 -9.63
CA THR A 136 -8.60 -21.15 -8.32
C THR A 136 -7.54 -20.48 -7.45
N PHE A 137 -6.32 -21.05 -7.39
CA PHE A 137 -5.23 -20.46 -6.62
C PHE A 137 -4.84 -19.07 -7.15
N ILE A 138 -4.68 -18.92 -8.46
CA ILE A 138 -4.39 -17.63 -9.10
C ILE A 138 -5.49 -16.62 -8.77
N MET A 139 -6.78 -16.99 -8.87
CA MET A 139 -7.88 -16.08 -8.56
C MET A 139 -7.83 -15.57 -7.11
N LEU A 140 -7.54 -16.45 -6.15
CA LEU A 140 -7.43 -16.08 -4.74
C LEU A 140 -6.25 -15.12 -4.52
N LYS A 141 -5.08 -15.41 -5.08
CA LYS A 141 -3.92 -14.51 -5.03
C LYS A 141 -4.22 -13.16 -5.67
N MET A 142 -4.89 -13.12 -6.83
CA MET A 142 -5.29 -11.84 -7.46
C MET A 142 -6.28 -11.05 -6.60
N THR A 143 -7.17 -11.73 -5.88
CA THR A 143 -8.16 -11.08 -4.99
C THR A 143 -7.47 -10.47 -3.78
N ASP A 144 -6.48 -11.17 -3.23
CA ASP A 144 -5.63 -10.72 -2.12
C ASP A 144 -4.84 -9.47 -2.53
N GLU A 145 -4.12 -9.53 -3.65
CA GLU A 145 -3.37 -8.40 -4.20
C GLU A 145 -4.25 -7.20 -4.57
N ALA A 146 -5.42 -7.45 -5.17
CA ALA A 146 -6.38 -6.39 -5.47
C ALA A 146 -6.88 -5.68 -4.20
N THR A 147 -7.05 -6.43 -3.11
CA THR A 147 -7.45 -5.87 -1.82
C THR A 147 -6.32 -5.03 -1.23
N ALA A 148 -5.08 -5.50 -1.31
CA ALA A 148 -3.90 -4.77 -0.87
C ALA A 148 -3.67 -3.47 -1.66
N ASP A 149 -3.80 -3.51 -3.00
CA ASP A 149 -3.70 -2.32 -3.85
C ASP A 149 -4.79 -1.30 -3.57
N LEU A 150 -6.03 -1.76 -3.35
CA LEU A 150 -7.14 -0.89 -2.98
C LEU A 150 -6.87 -0.19 -1.64
N GLN A 151 -6.37 -0.93 -0.64
CA GLN A 151 -6.00 -0.37 0.65
C GLN A 151 -4.88 0.67 0.48
N GLY A 152 -3.77 0.31 -0.18
CA GLY A 152 -2.66 1.23 -0.43
C GLY A 152 -3.09 2.50 -1.17
N TRP A 153 -3.99 2.39 -2.15
CA TRP A 153 -4.56 3.56 -2.83
C TRP A 153 -5.39 4.45 -1.90
N ASN A 154 -6.28 3.86 -1.11
CA ASN A 154 -7.13 4.61 -0.19
C ASN A 154 -6.31 5.32 0.91
N ASP A 155 -5.21 4.72 1.36
CA ASP A 155 -4.27 5.34 2.30
C ASP A 155 -3.53 6.52 1.65
N VAL A 156 -3.16 6.41 0.36
CA VAL A 156 -2.60 7.55 -0.40
C VAL A 156 -3.60 8.68 -0.57
N VAL A 157 -4.87 8.36 -0.88
CA VAL A 157 -5.93 9.37 -1.01
C VAL A 157 -6.13 10.08 0.33
N GLU A 158 -6.19 9.35 1.44
CA GLU A 158 -6.31 9.95 2.77
C GLU A 158 -5.10 10.83 3.10
N ALA A 159 -3.87 10.35 2.83
CA ALA A 159 -2.67 11.15 3.02
C ALA A 159 -2.66 12.44 2.19
N ALA A 160 -3.15 12.38 0.95
CA ALA A 160 -3.33 13.54 0.09
C ALA A 160 -4.40 14.49 0.64
N GLN A 161 -5.52 13.99 1.16
CA GLN A 161 -6.55 14.80 1.83
C GLN A 161 -5.99 15.51 3.06
N MET A 162 -5.17 14.83 3.87
CA MET A 162 -4.49 15.43 5.02
C MET A 162 -3.52 16.53 4.60
N ALA A 163 -2.73 16.30 3.54
CA ALA A 163 -1.88 17.33 2.93
C ALA A 163 -2.68 18.51 2.35
N ASN A 164 -3.93 18.27 1.92
CA ASN A 164 -4.89 19.27 1.46
C ASN A 164 -5.62 20.00 2.61
N GLY A 165 -5.06 19.97 3.82
CA GLY A 165 -5.66 20.57 5.02
C GLY A 165 -6.91 19.82 5.51
N GLY A 166 -6.99 18.51 5.28
CA GLY A 166 -8.10 17.64 5.68
C GLY A 166 -9.33 17.75 4.78
N LYS A 167 -9.20 18.36 3.60
CA LYS A 167 -10.31 18.52 2.65
C LYS A 167 -10.35 17.37 1.66
N ALA A 168 -11.56 16.97 1.28
CA ALA A 168 -11.77 16.07 0.16
C ALA A 168 -11.06 16.59 -1.11
N LEU A 169 -10.48 15.67 -1.87
CA LEU A 169 -9.81 16.01 -3.12
C LEU A 169 -10.86 16.35 -4.18
N THR A 170 -10.52 17.28 -5.06
CA THR A 170 -11.29 17.50 -6.29
C THR A 170 -10.96 16.44 -7.33
N VAL A 171 -11.85 16.23 -8.30
CA VAL A 171 -11.62 15.27 -9.40
C VAL A 171 -10.29 15.54 -10.14
N PRO A 172 -9.91 16.79 -10.48
CA PRO A 172 -8.59 17.08 -11.06
C PRO A 172 -7.43 16.64 -10.16
N GLN A 173 -7.50 16.94 -8.85
CA GLN A 173 -6.46 16.55 -7.89
C GLN A 173 -6.30 15.03 -7.80
N VAL A 174 -7.41 14.27 -7.82
CA VAL A 174 -7.39 12.80 -7.90
C VAL A 174 -6.69 12.34 -9.18
N GLY A 175 -6.99 12.99 -10.31
CA GLY A 175 -6.32 12.71 -11.59
C GLY A 175 -4.80 12.91 -11.52
N TYR A 176 -4.34 14.04 -10.98
CA TYR A 176 -2.92 14.35 -10.83
C TYR A 176 -2.20 13.40 -9.86
N LEU A 177 -2.87 13.06 -8.76
CA LEU A 177 -2.38 12.08 -7.78
C LEU A 177 -2.17 10.71 -8.44
N MET A 178 -3.18 10.24 -9.19
CA MET A 178 -3.14 8.98 -9.92
C MET A 178 -2.05 8.96 -11.01
N MET A 179 -1.88 10.06 -11.75
CA MET A 179 -0.81 10.14 -12.76
C MET A 179 0.58 10.07 -12.15
N SER A 180 0.78 10.69 -10.99
CA SER A 180 2.08 10.78 -10.33
C SER A 180 2.44 9.53 -9.53
N LEU A 181 1.46 8.70 -9.18
CA LEU A 181 1.65 7.48 -8.40
C LEU A 181 2.53 6.47 -9.17
N ARG A 182 3.52 5.89 -8.47
CA ARG A 182 4.41 4.85 -9.02
C ARG A 182 3.62 3.60 -9.45
N TYR A 183 2.65 3.19 -8.64
CA TYR A 183 1.86 1.96 -8.78
C TYR A 183 0.56 2.13 -9.58
N ARG A 184 0.45 3.21 -10.39
CA ARG A 184 -0.81 3.57 -11.07
C ARG A 184 -1.31 2.59 -12.13
N ALA A 185 -0.45 1.72 -12.66
CA ALA A 185 -0.72 0.94 -13.87
C ALA A 185 -1.96 0.05 -13.74
N VAL A 186 -2.13 -0.63 -12.59
CA VAL A 186 -3.30 -1.43 -12.28
C VAL A 186 -4.59 -0.62 -12.33
N PHE A 187 -4.61 0.56 -11.72
CA PHE A 187 -5.78 1.44 -11.68
C PHE A 187 -6.13 1.96 -13.08
N PHE A 188 -5.14 2.33 -13.89
CA PHE A 188 -5.38 2.72 -15.29
C PHE A 188 -5.96 1.59 -16.14
N ASN A 189 -5.46 0.37 -15.95
CA ASN A 189 -6.00 -0.81 -16.63
C ASN A 189 -7.43 -1.10 -16.17
N ALA A 190 -7.72 -0.99 -14.88
CA ALA A 190 -9.05 -1.19 -14.32
C ALA A 190 -10.06 -0.12 -14.79
N MET A 191 -9.64 1.14 -14.93
CA MET A 191 -10.48 2.22 -15.48
C MET A 191 -10.81 2.02 -16.96
N ARG A 192 -9.87 1.47 -17.73
CA ARG A 192 -10.00 1.28 -19.20
C ARG A 192 -10.63 -0.04 -19.60
N SER A 193 -10.81 -0.95 -18.65
CA SER A 193 -11.44 -2.25 -18.87
C SER A 193 -12.81 -2.10 -19.52
N GLN A 194 -13.07 -2.89 -20.57
CA GLN A 194 -14.37 -2.95 -21.23
C GLN A 194 -15.33 -3.94 -20.55
N GLU A 195 -14.78 -4.92 -19.84
CA GLU A 195 -15.55 -5.99 -19.19
C GLU A 195 -16.07 -5.56 -17.82
N ARG A 196 -15.19 -4.93 -17.03
CA ARG A 196 -15.46 -4.58 -15.64
C ARG A 196 -14.63 -3.38 -15.24
N LYS A 197 -15.29 -2.25 -15.02
CA LYS A 197 -14.65 -0.99 -14.63
C LYS A 197 -14.64 -0.84 -13.12
N ILE A 198 -13.50 -0.41 -12.61
CA ILE A 198 -13.41 0.09 -11.25
C ILE A 198 -14.19 1.39 -11.09
N THR A 199 -14.77 1.60 -9.92
CA THR A 199 -15.51 2.83 -9.58
C THR A 199 -14.78 3.60 -8.50
N PHE A 200 -14.51 4.88 -8.77
CA PHE A 200 -13.96 5.83 -7.82
C PHE A 200 -15.08 6.72 -7.28
N ALA A 201 -15.07 6.97 -5.97
CA ALA A 201 -15.83 8.05 -5.38
C ALA A 201 -15.29 9.42 -5.87
N PRO A 202 -16.08 10.51 -5.77
CA PRO A 202 -15.66 11.83 -6.24
C PRO A 202 -14.37 12.36 -5.60
N ASP A 203 -14.07 11.91 -4.38
CA ASP A 203 -12.85 12.28 -3.63
C ASP A 203 -11.65 11.38 -3.96
N GLY A 204 -11.82 10.43 -4.87
CA GLY A 204 -10.81 9.50 -5.33
C GLY A 204 -10.74 8.19 -4.55
N ARG A 205 -11.51 7.99 -3.47
CA ARG A 205 -11.51 6.70 -2.76
C ARG A 205 -12.17 5.60 -3.59
N ILE A 206 -11.82 4.36 -3.29
CA ILE A 206 -12.43 3.17 -3.88
C ILE A 206 -13.07 2.37 -2.74
N ASP A 207 -14.38 2.16 -2.81
CA ASP A 207 -15.05 1.30 -1.84
C ASP A 207 -14.62 -0.17 -2.04
N PRO A 208 -14.33 -0.92 -0.97
CA PRO A 208 -13.88 -2.32 -1.03
C PRO A 208 -15.04 -3.28 -1.34
N THR A 209 -15.77 -3.03 -2.42
CA THR A 209 -16.86 -3.89 -2.89
C THR A 209 -16.28 -5.08 -3.67
N PRO A 210 -16.99 -6.23 -3.71
CA PRO A 210 -16.57 -7.37 -4.52
C PRO A 210 -16.34 -7.00 -5.99
N ASP A 211 -17.13 -6.10 -6.55
CA ASP A 211 -16.99 -5.66 -7.94
C ASP A 211 -15.70 -4.86 -8.19
N ASN A 212 -15.32 -3.97 -7.28
CA ASN A 212 -14.09 -3.19 -7.38
C ASN A 212 -12.85 -4.07 -7.19
N ILE A 213 -12.89 -5.01 -6.24
CA ILE A 213 -11.80 -5.96 -6.00
C ILE A 213 -11.62 -6.86 -7.25
N LEU A 214 -12.70 -7.37 -7.83
CA LEU A 214 -12.64 -8.15 -9.07
C LEU A 214 -12.15 -7.32 -10.27
N ALA A 215 -12.53 -6.05 -10.36
CA ALA A 215 -12.04 -5.14 -11.41
C ALA A 215 -10.52 -4.95 -11.34
N LEU A 216 -10.00 -4.74 -10.13
CA LEU A 216 -8.56 -4.65 -9.85
C LEU A 216 -7.86 -5.98 -10.14
N GLY A 217 -8.38 -7.11 -9.62
CA GLY A 217 -7.81 -8.44 -9.87
C GLY A 217 -7.71 -8.79 -11.36
N THR A 218 -8.71 -8.40 -12.16
CA THR A 218 -8.69 -8.57 -13.63
C THR A 218 -7.66 -7.67 -14.30
N ALA A 219 -7.52 -6.43 -13.83
CA ALA A 219 -6.55 -5.47 -14.36
C ALA A 219 -5.11 -5.87 -14.02
N LEU A 220 -4.94 -6.43 -12.84
CA LEU A 220 -3.71 -6.99 -12.31
C LEU A 220 -3.17 -8.10 -13.22
N ALA A 221 -3.99 -9.06 -13.61
CA ALA A 221 -3.60 -10.13 -14.56
C ALA A 221 -3.06 -9.62 -15.92
N LYS A 222 -3.23 -8.33 -16.24
CA LYS A 222 -2.72 -7.68 -17.47
C LYS A 222 -1.44 -6.87 -17.24
N THR A 223 -0.92 -6.83 -16.01
CA THR A 223 0.33 -6.15 -15.67
C THR A 223 1.47 -7.18 -15.61
N ASN A 224 2.65 -6.81 -16.11
CA ASN A 224 3.88 -7.62 -15.95
C ASN A 224 4.46 -7.52 -14.52
N VAL A 225 3.70 -6.97 -13.58
CA VAL A 225 4.11 -6.57 -12.23
C VAL A 225 3.61 -7.62 -11.22
N PHE A 226 3.51 -8.89 -11.66
CA PHE A 226 3.11 -10.02 -10.84
C PHE A 226 4.32 -10.86 -10.42
N ASP A 227 4.68 -10.76 -9.12
CA ASP A 227 4.84 -11.87 -8.17
C ASP A 227 5.58 -11.40 -6.91
N PHE A 228 4.89 -11.36 -5.78
CA PHE A 228 5.54 -11.43 -4.48
C PHE A 228 5.02 -12.63 -3.70
N ASP A 229 5.97 -13.54 -3.43
CA ASP A 229 6.02 -14.72 -2.55
C ASP A 229 4.73 -15.56 -2.33
#